data_AF-A0A6V7JNX6-F1
#
_entry.id   AF-A0A6V7JNX6-F1
#
_cell.length_a   1.000
_cell.length_b   1.000
_cell.length_c   1.000
_cell.angle_alpha   90.00
_cell.angle_beta   90.00
_cell.angle_gamma   90.00
#
_symmetry.space_group_name_H-M   'P 1'
#
loop_
_entity.id
_entity.type
_entity.pdbx_description
1 polymer ?
#
loop_
_entity_poly.entity_id
_entity_poly.type
_entity_poly.pdbx_seq_one_letter_code
_entity_poly.pdbx_strand_id
1 'polypeptide(L)'
;TFTMIGLILIALGTGGIKPCVAALGGDQFILPQQQKYLESFFSVFYFSIYLGSLVSSFVTPEVRNDIQCFGDQDCYSAAFFTPAALMMISI
;
A
#
# COMPACT_ATOMS: atom_id res chain seq x y z
N THR A 1 -15.88 -3.68 18.15
CA THR A 1 -16.40 -2.36 17.72
C THR A 1 -15.30 -1.41 17.27
N PHE A 2 -14.26 -1.17 18.07
CA PHE A 2 -13.12 -0.31 17.68
C PHE A 2 -12.41 -0.74 16.38
N THR A 3 -12.31 -2.04 16.13
CA THR A 3 -11.74 -2.60 14.89
C THR A 3 -12.50 -2.18 13.63
N MET A 4 -13.84 -2.12 13.69
CA MET A 4 -14.67 -1.70 12.55
C MET A 4 -14.45 -0.23 12.20
N ILE A 5 -14.29 0.63 13.22
CA ILE A 5 -13.97 2.04 13.03
C ILE A 5 -12.59 2.17 12.35
N GLY A 6 -11.60 1.41 12.81
CA GLY A 6 -10.27 1.36 12.19
C GLY A 6 -10.29 0.90 10.73
N LEU A 7 -11.04 -0.16 10.41
CA LEU A 7 -11.18 -0.65 9.04
C LEU A 7 -11.87 0.35 8.11
N ILE A 8 -12.89 1.08 8.61
CA ILE A 8 -13.55 2.15 7.85
C ILE A 8 -12.56 3.28 7.55
N LEU A 9 -11.75 3.71 8.52
CA LEU A 9 -10.74 4.74 8.32
C LEU A 9 -9.69 4.31 7.28
N ILE A 10 -9.24 3.05 7.32
CA ILE A 10 -8.31 2.49 6.32
C ILE A 10 -8.96 2.46 4.94
N ALA A 11 -10.22 2.02 4.84
CA ALA A 11 -10.94 1.97 3.58
C ALA A 11 -11.10 3.36 2.95
N LEU A 12 -11.44 4.38 3.76
CA LEU A 12 -11.56 5.76 3.30
C LEU A 12 -10.21 6.33 2.84
N GLY A 13 -9.14 6.13 3.62
CA GLY A 13 -7.81 6.62 3.27
C GLY A 13 -7.25 5.97 2.00
N THR A 14 -7.30 4.64 1.93
CA THR A 14 -6.79 3.89 0.76
C THR A 14 -7.63 4.13 -0.49
N GLY A 15 -8.96 4.25 -0.34
CA GLY A 15 -9.89 4.56 -1.43
C GLY A 15 -9.70 5.97 -2.01
N GLY A 16 -9.29 6.94 -1.19
CA GLY A 16 -8.99 8.30 -1.65
C GLY A 16 -7.64 8.43 -2.34
N ILE A 17 -6.59 7.82 -1.79
CA ILE A 17 -5.21 8.04 -2.28
C ILE A 17 -4.95 7.33 -3.62
N LYS A 18 -5.38 6.07 -3.75
CA LYS A 18 -5.09 5.23 -4.93
C LYS A 18 -5.54 5.84 -6.27
N PRO A 19 -6.79 6.32 -6.45
CA PRO A 19 -7.22 6.91 -7.72
C PRO A 19 -6.51 8.24 -8.01
N CYS A 20 -6.22 9.05 -6.98
CA CYS A 20 -5.55 10.34 -7.15
C CYS A 20 -4.11 10.19 -7.68
N VAL A 21 -3.35 9.23 -7.17
CA VAL A 21 -1.96 8.98 -7.62
C VAL A 21 -1.92 8.49 -9.07
N ALA A 22 -2.84 7.59 -9.45
CA ALA A 22 -2.91 7.08 -10.82
C ALA A 22 -3.32 8.18 -11.81
N ALA A 23 -4.29 9.03 -11.44
CA ALA A 23 -4.72 10.16 -12.26
C ALA A 23 -3.60 11.20 -12.43
N LEU A 24 -2.93 11.60 -11.34
CA LEU A 24 -1.79 12.53 -11.38
C LEU A 24 -0.60 11.97 -12.18
N GLY A 25 -0.35 10.66 -12.10
CA GLY A 25 0.67 9.99 -12.92
C GLY A 25 0.36 10.07 -14.42
N GLY A 26 -0.90 9.84 -14.80
CA GLY A 26 -1.34 9.91 -16.20
C GLY A 26 -1.38 11.32 -16.77
N ASP A 27 -1.73 12.33 -15.96
CA ASP A 27 -1.86 13.73 -16.38
C ASP A 27 -0.52 14.37 -16.77
N GLN A 28 0.61 13.75 -16.41
CA GLN A 28 1.96 14.20 -16.79
C GLN A 28 2.29 13.98 -18.28
N PHE A 29 1.51 13.20 -19.01
CA PHE A 29 1.80 12.84 -20.41
C PHE A 29 0.89 13.58 -21.39
N ILE A 30 1.48 14.13 -22.45
CA ILE A 30 0.76 14.83 -23.50
C ILE A 30 0.38 13.84 -24.61
N LEU A 31 -0.92 13.61 -24.81
CA LEU A 31 -1.44 12.73 -25.85
C LEU A 31 -1.73 13.52 -27.15
N PRO A 32 -1.51 12.92 -28.34
CA PRO A 32 -1.11 11.52 -28.60
C PRO A 32 0.41 11.26 -28.64
N GLN A 33 1.25 12.29 -28.58
CA GLN A 33 2.70 12.19 -28.84
C GLN A 33 3.41 11.26 -27.86
N GLN A 34 2.96 11.19 -26.60
CA GLN A 34 3.61 10.42 -25.54
C GLN A 34 2.84 9.15 -25.13
N GLN A 35 1.91 8.65 -25.95
CA GLN A 35 1.10 7.49 -25.61
C GLN A 35 1.92 6.23 -25.25
N LYS A 36 3.01 5.95 -25.97
CA LYS A 36 3.89 4.81 -25.66
C LYS A 36 4.57 4.94 -24.30
N TYR A 37 4.91 6.17 -23.89
CA TYR A 37 5.52 6.41 -22.58
C TYR A 37 4.49 6.28 -21.45
N LEU A 38 3.25 6.71 -21.68
CA LEU A 38 2.13 6.49 -20.76
C LEU A 38 1.88 4.99 -20.53
N GLU A 39 1.85 4.19 -21.59
CA GLU A 39 1.69 2.73 -21.49
C GLU A 39 2.83 2.07 -20.70
N SER A 40 4.08 2.47 -20.99
CA SER A 40 5.25 1.98 -20.24
C SER A 40 5.23 2.40 -18.77
N PHE A 41 4.77 3.61 -18.47
CA PHE A 41 4.61 4.10 -17.09
C PHE A 41 3.63 3.22 -16.33
N PHE A 42 2.42 2.98 -16.87
CA PHE A 42 1.45 2.12 -16.21
C PHE A 42 1.93 0.67 -16.07
N SER A 43 2.68 0.14 -17.05
CA SER A 43 3.28 -1.19 -16.94
C SER A 43 4.22 -1.31 -15.73
N VAL A 44 5.15 -0.36 -15.57
CA VAL A 44 6.09 -0.34 -14.41
C VAL A 44 5.35 -0.04 -13.10
N PHE A 45 4.34 0.83 -13.14
CA PHE A 45 3.51 1.16 -11.98
C PHE A 45 2.77 -0.08 -11.46
N TYR A 46 2.09 -0.83 -12.32
CA TYR A 46 1.41 -2.07 -11.93
C TYR A 46 2.39 -3.15 -11.49
N PHE A 47 3.53 -3.28 -12.17
CA PHE A 47 4.58 -4.21 -11.74
C PHE A 47 5.05 -3.92 -10.31
N SER A 48 5.27 -2.64 -9.98
CA SER A 48 5.67 -2.21 -8.64
C SER A 48 4.61 -2.51 -7.58
N ILE A 49 3.32 -2.32 -7.90
CA ILE A 49 2.21 -2.66 -6.99
C ILE A 49 2.18 -4.16 -6.70
N TYR A 50 2.28 -5.01 -7.73
CA TYR A 50 2.29 -6.46 -7.54
C TYR A 50 3.51 -6.93 -6.77
N LEU A 51 4.69 -6.38 -7.06
CA LEU A 51 5.91 -6.68 -6.31
C LEU A 51 5.78 -6.28 -4.85
N GLY A 52 5.24 -5.09 -4.55
CA GLY A 52 4.98 -4.64 -3.18
C GLY A 52 4.00 -5.56 -2.45
N SER A 53 2.93 -6.00 -3.11
CA SER A 53 1.97 -6.96 -2.53
C SER A 53 2.60 -8.32 -2.27
N LEU A 54 3.50 -8.78 -3.14
CA LEU A 54 4.23 -10.02 -2.95
C LEU A 54 5.14 -9.93 -1.72
N VAL A 55 5.94 -8.86 -1.61
CA VAL A 55 6.80 -8.61 -0.45
C VAL A 55 5.98 -8.50 0.82
N SER A 56 4.87 -7.76 0.82
CA SER A 56 3.97 -7.65 1.98
C SER A 56 3.44 -9.02 2.40
N SER A 57 3.12 -9.90 1.45
CA SER A 57 2.58 -11.23 1.74
C SER A 57 3.60 -12.14 2.44
N PHE A 58 4.90 -11.92 2.21
CA PHE A 58 5.98 -12.61 2.92
C PHE A 58 6.33 -11.93 4.25
N VAL A 59 6.39 -10.59 4.30
CA VAL A 59 6.84 -9.86 5.49
C VAL A 59 5.77 -9.84 6.58
N THR A 60 4.49 -9.68 6.23
CA THR A 60 3.40 -9.60 7.21
C THR A 60 3.29 -10.83 8.14
N PRO A 61 3.35 -12.09 7.66
CA PRO A 61 3.30 -13.25 8.56
C PRO A 61 4.55 -13.37 9.44
N GLU A 62 5.74 -13.06 8.93
CA GLU A 62 6.98 -13.07 9.72
C GLU A 62 6.91 -12.05 10.86
N VAL A 63 6.52 -10.80 10.57
CA VAL A 63 6.36 -9.75 11.58
C VAL A 63 5.32 -10.10 12.64
N ARG A 64 4.27 -10.84 12.25
CA ARG A 64 3.20 -11.27 13.18
C ARG A 64 3.67 -12.34 14.16
N ASN A 65 4.48 -13.30 13.71
CA ASN A 65 4.86 -14.49 14.48
C ASN A 65 6.17 -14.29 15.27
N ASP A 66 7.11 -13.51 14.74
CA ASP A 66 8.47 -13.38 15.30
C ASP A 66 8.54 -12.32 16.42
N ILE A 67 7.55 -11.41 16.48
CA ILE A 67 7.46 -10.36 17.51
C ILE A 67 6.44 -10.74 18.58
N GLN A 68 6.93 -11.11 19.76
CA GLN A 68 6.09 -11.35 20.93
C GLN A 68 5.63 -10.01 21.53
N CYS A 69 4.37 -9.67 21.37
CA CYS A 69 3.77 -8.48 21.97
C CYS A 69 2.97 -8.87 23.22
N PHE A 70 3.22 -8.19 24.34
CA PHE A 70 2.44 -8.32 25.58
C PHE A 70 2.32 -9.75 26.17
N GLY A 71 3.22 -10.66 25.79
CA GLY A 71 3.21 -12.05 26.27
C GLY A 71 2.29 -13.01 25.50
N ASP A 72 1.64 -12.53 24.43
CA ASP A 72 0.86 -13.37 23.50
C ASP A 72 1.70 -13.79 22.29
N GLN A 73 1.35 -14.93 21.70
CA GLN A 73 2.05 -15.55 20.57
C GLN A 73 1.77 -14.88 19.21
N ASP A 74 0.76 -14.00 19.14
CA ASP A 74 0.28 -13.38 17.90
C ASP A 74 0.20 -11.85 18.04
N CYS A 75 1.03 -11.10 17.32
CA CYS A 75 0.99 -9.64 17.35
C CYS A 75 0.34 -9.02 16.10
N TYR A 76 -0.98 -8.85 16.12
CA TYR A 76 -1.71 -8.15 15.06
C TYR A 76 -1.39 -6.66 14.99
N SER A 77 -1.13 -6.02 16.13
CA SER A 77 -0.83 -4.58 16.19
C SER A 77 0.46 -4.24 15.44
N ALA A 78 1.50 -5.08 15.53
CA ALA A 78 2.75 -4.90 14.79
C ALA A 78 2.52 -5.00 13.28
N ALA A 79 1.75 -6.01 12.83
CA ALA A 79 1.43 -6.22 11.43
C ALA A 79 0.66 -5.05 10.80
N PHE A 80 -0.28 -4.42 11.53
CA PHE A 80 -0.98 -3.22 11.06
C PHE A 80 -0.16 -1.94 11.20
N PHE A 81 0.79 -1.89 12.14
CA PHE A 81 1.67 -0.75 12.34
C PHE A 81 2.71 -0.62 11.23
N THR A 82 3.28 -1.73 10.73
CA THR A 82 4.27 -1.73 9.66
C THR A 82 3.84 -0.93 8.42
N PRO A 83 2.67 -1.20 7.78
CA PRO A 83 2.24 -0.41 6.63
C PRO A 83 1.90 1.04 6.99
N ALA A 84 1.42 1.32 8.21
CA ALA A 84 1.14 2.68 8.66
C ALA A 84 2.43 3.52 8.78
N ALA A 85 3.49 2.95 9.37
CA ALA A 85 4.79 3.59 9.49
C ALA A 85 5.43 3.82 8.10
N LEU A 86 5.34 2.82 7.20
CA LEU A 86 5.81 2.97 5.82
C LEU A 86 5.09 4.11 5.08
N MET A 87 3.76 4.23 5.26
CA MET A 87 3.00 5.33 4.66
C MET A 87 3.42 6.70 5.21
N MET A 88 3.71 6.80 6.51
CA MET A 88 4.16 8.04 7.14
C MET A 88 5.54 8.49 6.64
N ILE A 89 6.44 7.55 6.34
CA ILE A 89 7.78 7.85 5.80
C ILE A 89 7.72 8.19 4.30
N SER A 90 6.74 7.65 3.59
CA SER A 90 6.62 7.82 2.13
C SER A 90 6.00 9.16 1.71
N ILE A 91 5.37 9.88 2.65
CA ILE A 91 4.84 11.24 2.48
C ILE A 91 5.88 12.23 2.98
#